data_AF-A0A7S1YXC8-F1
#
_entry.id   AF-A0A7S1YXC8-F1
#
_cell.length_a   1.000
_cell.length_b   1.000
_cell.length_c   1.000
_cell.angle_alpha   90.00
_cell.angle_beta   90.00
_cell.angle_gamma   90.00
#
_symmetry.space_group_name_H-M   'P 1'
#
loop_
_entity.id
_entity.type
_entity.pdbx_description
1 polymer ?
#
loop_
_entity_poly.entity_id
_entity_poly.type
_entity_poly.pdbx_seq_one_letter_code
_entity_poly.pdbx_strand_id
1 'polypeptide(L)'
;FFLISLRKNYRLFAVAIEILKAARRIYRWKTQQTPLFKETASSKTLSHTTDIHTDQIKKMTDKTKVASSEEITTLLTHSAYNPAIVPQLESYVRSSVTSLSSTSSSSESTPYHFDANRTLVKLYQFFPHLAGDGGVVSLVLFLALLEFPSMDYVALTCLVGEKVRGREPCLTLARCAELLESCQFSEFWPTFRQLLLLSTDKAGSPSSEYDILKQAVSSPAAVLKLRKSIASILALSYRTAPLKIVLGALDLDNVDALKNLVQSEDYFKGVIESVDSSSVLFVASGDNTKRSRVFKEGVHFDAIASLISSSAAVHVE
;
A
#
# COMPACT_ATOMS: atom_id res chain seq x y z
N PHE A 1 -38.60 4.70 -35.43
CA PHE A 1 -38.06 3.93 -34.27
C PHE A 1 -37.27 4.77 -33.26
N PHE A 2 -36.55 5.84 -33.68
CA PHE A 2 -35.74 6.66 -32.76
C PHE A 2 -36.57 7.59 -31.82
N LEU A 3 -37.70 8.12 -32.27
CA LEU A 3 -38.56 9.02 -31.48
C LEU A 3 -39.40 8.33 -30.38
N ILE A 4 -39.58 7.01 -30.44
CA ILE A 4 -40.30 6.23 -29.41
C ILE A 4 -39.36 5.91 -28.23
N SER A 5 -38.05 5.79 -28.48
CA SER A 5 -37.06 5.52 -27.43
C SER A 5 -36.83 6.73 -26.52
N LEU A 6 -36.84 7.95 -27.08
CA LEU A 6 -36.71 9.19 -26.31
C LEU A 6 -37.93 9.48 -25.41
N ARG A 7 -39.13 9.02 -25.78
CA ARG A 7 -40.35 9.22 -24.98
C ARG A 7 -40.41 8.36 -23.70
N LYS A 8 -39.70 7.21 -23.66
CA LYS A 8 -39.63 6.35 -22.47
C LYS A 8 -38.74 6.94 -21.37
N ASN A 9 -37.68 7.67 -21.74
CA ASN A 9 -36.76 8.29 -20.77
C ASN A 9 -37.38 9.48 -20.02
N TYR A 10 -38.27 10.25 -20.64
CA TYR A 10 -38.96 11.35 -19.97
C TYR A 10 -39.93 10.90 -18.88
N ARG A 11 -40.59 9.73 -19.05
CA ARG A 11 -41.48 9.18 -18.02
C ARG A 11 -40.71 8.68 -16.79
N LEU A 12 -39.54 8.08 -17.00
CA LEU A 12 -38.64 7.67 -15.91
C LEU A 12 -38.11 8.88 -15.12
N PHE A 13 -37.77 9.97 -15.82
CA PHE A 13 -37.31 11.21 -15.17
C PHE A 13 -38.43 11.89 -14.36
N ALA A 14 -39.66 11.90 -14.86
CA ALA A 14 -40.81 12.46 -14.14
C ALA A 14 -41.13 11.68 -12.85
N VAL A 15 -41.03 10.35 -12.87
CA VAL A 15 -41.22 9.51 -11.69
C VAL A 15 -40.12 9.75 -10.65
N ALA A 16 -38.86 9.92 -11.07
CA ALA A 16 -37.75 10.22 -10.16
C ALA A 16 -37.93 11.56 -9.44
N ILE A 17 -38.46 12.57 -10.13
CA ILE A 17 -38.74 13.89 -9.54
C ILE A 17 -39.87 13.82 -8.50
N GLU A 18 -40.93 13.05 -8.74
CA GLU A 18 -42.01 12.88 -7.76
C GLU A 18 -41.57 12.08 -6.53
N ILE A 19 -40.70 11.08 -6.70
CA ILE A 19 -40.08 10.33 -5.59
C ILE A 19 -39.20 11.26 -4.73
N LEU A 20 -38.42 12.14 -5.36
CA LEU A 20 -37.60 13.14 -4.65
C LEU A 20 -38.45 14.17 -3.89
N LYS A 21 -39.59 14.59 -4.45
CA LYS A 21 -40.55 15.47 -3.75
C LYS A 21 -41.21 14.78 -2.56
N ALA A 22 -41.55 13.50 -2.68
CA ALA A 22 -42.11 12.70 -1.59
C ALA A 22 -41.08 12.51 -0.46
N ALA A 23 -39.83 12.19 -0.78
CA ALA A 23 -38.74 12.08 0.19
C ALA A 23 -38.50 13.40 0.96
N ARG A 24 -38.59 14.54 0.26
CA ARG A 24 -38.44 15.87 0.89
C ARG A 24 -39.59 16.22 1.83
N ARG A 25 -40.81 15.77 1.54
CA ARG A 25 -41.98 15.94 2.45
C ARG A 25 -41.85 15.10 3.71
N ILE A 26 -41.37 13.87 3.58
CA ILE A 26 -41.13 12.97 4.73
C ILE A 26 -40.03 13.53 5.64
N TYR A 27 -38.97 14.10 5.06
CA TYR A 27 -37.90 14.73 5.83
C TYR A 27 -38.36 15.98 6.60
N ARG A 28 -39.21 16.82 5.99
CA ARG A 28 -39.81 17.99 6.65
C ARG A 28 -40.78 17.62 7.78
N TRP A 29 -41.52 16.53 7.62
CA TRP A 29 -42.46 16.08 8.65
C TRP A 29 -41.72 15.59 9.91
N LYS A 30 -40.58 14.92 9.74
CA LYS A 30 -39.75 14.41 10.84
C LYS A 30 -39.03 15.51 11.64
N THR A 31 -38.85 16.70 11.06
CA THR A 31 -38.22 17.85 11.74
C THR A 31 -39.19 18.70 12.57
N GLN A 32 -40.50 18.44 12.51
CA GLN A 32 -41.51 19.20 13.28
C GLN A 32 -42.01 18.48 14.56
N GLN A 33 -41.47 17.32 14.94
CA GLN A 33 -42.03 16.47 16.00
C GLN A 33 -41.17 16.24 17.26
N THR A 34 -40.22 17.11 17.60
CA THR A 34 -39.52 17.04 18.90
C THR A 34 -39.70 18.32 19.72
N PRO A 35 -40.44 18.27 20.85
CA PRO A 35 -40.57 19.40 21.77
C PRO A 35 -39.42 19.46 22.78
N LEU A 36 -39.15 20.70 23.19
CA LEU A 36 -38.28 21.17 24.26
C LEU A 36 -38.46 20.43 25.60
N PHE A 37 -37.36 20.14 26.29
CA PHE A 37 -37.33 20.15 27.75
C PHE A 37 -36.06 20.88 28.23
N LYS A 38 -36.28 21.97 28.96
CA LYS A 38 -35.27 22.77 29.67
C LYS A 38 -35.02 22.13 31.03
N GLU A 39 -33.79 22.17 31.52
CA GLU A 39 -33.56 22.26 32.97
C GLU A 39 -32.35 23.13 33.29
N THR A 40 -32.63 24.17 34.06
CA THR A 40 -31.72 25.14 34.68
C THR A 40 -31.28 24.63 36.05
N ALA A 41 -30.00 24.77 36.41
CA ALA A 41 -29.51 25.58 37.54
C ALA A 41 -28.20 25.06 38.21
N SER A 42 -27.28 26.02 38.35
CA SER A 42 -26.48 26.34 39.53
C SER A 42 -25.23 25.54 39.93
N SER A 43 -24.11 26.25 39.73
CA SER A 43 -22.83 26.32 40.44
C SER A 43 -22.75 25.80 41.88
N LYS A 44 -21.60 25.18 42.21
CA LYS A 44 -20.83 25.42 43.45
C LYS A 44 -19.35 25.04 43.24
N THR A 45 -18.48 26.00 43.54
CA THR A 45 -17.02 25.95 43.66
C THR A 45 -16.56 25.15 44.88
N LEU A 46 -15.47 24.37 44.79
CA LEU A 46 -14.38 24.42 45.78
C LEU A 46 -13.12 23.67 45.29
N SER A 47 -12.01 24.38 45.35
CA SER A 47 -10.63 23.96 45.17
C SER A 47 -10.08 23.23 46.40
N HIS A 48 -9.54 22.02 46.26
CA HIS A 48 -8.34 21.56 46.99
C HIS A 48 -7.94 20.14 46.54
N THR A 49 -6.63 19.85 46.63
CA THR A 49 -5.99 18.53 46.48
C THR A 49 -5.50 18.18 45.07
N THR A 50 -4.67 19.05 44.49
CA THR A 50 -3.52 18.62 43.69
C THR A 50 -2.48 18.05 44.63
N ASP A 51 -2.14 16.76 44.50
CA ASP A 51 -0.81 16.16 44.82
C ASP A 51 -0.79 14.63 44.95
N ILE A 52 -1.90 13.92 44.70
CA ILE A 52 -1.91 12.44 44.70
C ILE A 52 -2.03 11.85 43.28
N HIS A 53 -2.25 12.67 42.25
CA HIS A 53 -2.57 12.19 40.91
C HIS A 53 -1.37 11.98 39.97
N THR A 54 -0.16 12.41 40.36
CA THR A 54 1.01 12.43 39.45
C THR A 54 1.76 11.10 39.37
N ASP A 55 1.67 10.25 40.40
CA ASP A 55 2.33 8.92 40.41
C ASP A 55 1.48 7.80 39.80
N GLN A 56 0.17 7.97 39.68
CA GLN A 56 -0.69 7.03 38.92
C GLN A 56 -0.65 7.30 37.41
N ILE A 57 -0.39 8.54 37.00
CA ILE A 57 -0.23 8.89 35.58
C ILE A 57 1.12 8.36 35.06
N LYS A 58 2.18 8.35 35.88
CA LYS A 58 3.49 7.80 35.49
C LYS A 58 3.53 6.27 35.38
N LYS A 59 2.60 5.56 36.04
CA LYS A 59 2.46 4.10 35.96
C LYS A 59 1.48 3.62 34.89
N MET A 60 0.79 4.55 34.22
CA MET A 60 -0.08 4.31 33.05
C MET A 60 0.55 4.77 31.72
N THR A 61 1.66 5.51 31.75
CA THR A 61 2.42 5.95 30.57
C THR A 61 3.57 5.02 30.18
N ASP A 62 3.40 3.70 30.35
CA ASP A 62 4.40 2.69 29.97
C ASP A 62 3.79 1.50 29.19
N LYS A 63 2.64 1.74 28.53
CA LYS A 63 1.92 0.71 27.75
C LYS A 63 1.72 1.04 26.26
N THR A 64 2.51 1.96 25.73
CA THR A 64 2.57 2.18 24.28
C THR A 64 3.98 2.52 23.81
N LYS A 65 4.97 1.74 24.25
CA LYS A 65 6.23 1.68 23.50
C LYS A 65 5.94 0.92 22.21
N VAL A 66 6.02 1.60 21.06
CA VAL A 66 5.92 0.93 19.75
C VAL A 66 7.04 -0.11 19.72
N ALA A 67 6.67 -1.38 19.53
CA ALA A 67 7.62 -2.47 19.58
C ALA A 67 8.70 -2.27 18.51
N SER A 68 9.97 -2.38 18.91
CA SER A 68 11.08 -2.27 17.97
C SER A 68 11.12 -3.47 17.02
N SER A 69 11.76 -3.34 15.85
CA SER A 69 11.88 -4.44 14.87
C SER A 69 12.51 -5.71 15.47
N GLU A 70 13.46 -5.54 16.41
CA GLU A 70 14.13 -6.63 17.11
C GLU A 70 13.20 -7.30 18.14
N GLU A 71 12.41 -6.51 18.86
CA GLU A 71 11.37 -7.02 19.76
C GLU A 71 10.34 -7.86 18.98
N ILE A 72 9.93 -7.43 17.79
CA ILE A 72 9.03 -8.22 16.93
C ILE A 72 9.68 -9.53 16.47
N THR A 73 10.94 -9.51 16.06
CA THR A 73 11.65 -10.72 15.61
C THR A 73 11.75 -11.76 16.73
N THR A 74 12.09 -11.32 17.96
CA THR A 74 12.16 -12.21 19.13
C THR A 74 10.79 -12.75 19.51
N LEU A 75 9.73 -11.93 19.44
CA LEU A 75 8.35 -12.37 19.65
C LEU A 75 7.94 -13.45 18.65
N LEU A 76 8.18 -13.24 17.37
CA LEU A 76 7.85 -14.21 16.32
C LEU A 76 8.56 -15.56 16.53
N THR A 77 9.80 -15.53 17.02
CA THR A 77 10.57 -16.76 17.28
C THR A 77 9.96 -17.60 18.40
N HIS A 78 9.40 -16.97 19.44
CA HIS A 78 8.92 -17.67 20.64
C HIS A 78 7.41 -17.94 20.64
N SER A 79 6.60 -17.13 19.95
CA SER A 79 5.14 -17.14 20.15
C SER A 79 4.32 -16.93 18.87
N ALA A 80 4.85 -17.25 17.67
CA ALA A 80 4.19 -17.05 16.38
C ALA A 80 2.71 -17.51 16.25
N TYR A 81 2.28 -18.52 17.02
CA TYR A 81 0.92 -19.07 16.96
C TYR A 81 0.01 -18.64 18.12
N ASN A 82 0.52 -17.79 19.02
CA ASN A 82 -0.26 -17.33 20.17
C ASN A 82 -1.14 -16.13 19.78
N PRO A 83 -2.49 -16.21 19.86
CA PRO A 83 -3.37 -15.09 19.52
C PRO A 83 -3.15 -13.85 20.41
N ALA A 84 -2.49 -13.98 21.57
CA ALA A 84 -2.18 -12.86 22.45
C ALA A 84 -1.21 -11.83 21.83
N ILE A 85 -0.46 -12.19 20.77
CA ILE A 85 0.47 -11.26 20.09
C ILE A 85 -0.23 -10.36 19.07
N VAL A 86 -1.48 -10.67 18.69
CA VAL A 86 -2.22 -9.93 17.64
C VAL A 86 -2.27 -8.43 17.92
N PRO A 87 -2.62 -7.93 19.12
CA PRO A 87 -2.67 -6.49 19.38
C PRO A 87 -1.31 -5.79 19.21
N GLN A 88 -0.21 -6.48 19.54
CA GLN A 88 1.14 -5.95 19.35
C GLN A 88 1.50 -5.85 17.86
N LEU A 89 1.19 -6.89 17.08
CA LEU A 89 1.39 -6.90 15.64
C LEU A 89 0.52 -5.86 14.92
N GLU A 90 -0.73 -5.68 15.32
CA GLU A 90 -1.59 -4.64 14.75
C GLU A 90 -1.05 -3.24 15.06
N SER A 91 -0.62 -3.00 16.31
CA SER A 91 0.00 -1.73 16.68
C SER A 91 1.26 -1.46 15.86
N TYR A 92 2.09 -2.48 15.63
CA TYR A 92 3.28 -2.37 14.80
C TYR A 92 2.96 -2.01 13.35
N VAL A 93 1.94 -2.64 12.75
CA VAL A 93 1.47 -2.32 11.39
C VAL A 93 0.94 -0.89 11.32
N ARG A 94 0.10 -0.47 12.27
CA ARG A 94 -0.43 0.90 12.33
C ARG A 94 0.72 1.91 12.44
N SER A 95 1.71 1.65 13.30
CA SER A 95 2.90 2.51 13.43
C SER A 95 3.73 2.57 12.16
N SER A 96 3.92 1.43 11.48
CA SER A 96 4.64 1.35 10.20
C SER A 96 3.98 2.25 9.13
N VAL A 97 2.66 2.16 9.00
CA VAL A 97 1.90 2.99 8.04
C VAL A 97 1.90 4.47 8.45
N THR A 98 1.66 4.78 9.73
CA THR A 98 1.64 6.16 10.22
C THR A 98 3.01 6.83 10.06
N SER A 99 4.11 6.09 10.28
CA SER A 99 5.48 6.60 10.12
C SER A 99 5.79 7.06 8.69
N LEU A 100 5.08 6.52 7.70
CA LEU A 100 5.18 6.95 6.31
C LEU A 100 4.62 8.37 6.09
N SER A 101 3.70 8.82 6.93
CA SER A 101 3.07 10.15 6.82
C SER A 101 3.82 11.24 7.61
N SER A 102 4.50 10.89 8.71
CA SER A 102 5.24 11.81 9.55
C SER A 102 6.63 12.12 8.96
N THR A 103 6.66 13.00 7.97
CA THR A 103 7.88 13.43 7.27
C THR A 103 8.65 14.47 8.09
N SER A 104 9.28 14.07 9.19
CA SER A 104 10.30 14.87 9.87
C SER A 104 11.52 14.02 10.19
N SER A 105 12.48 14.09 9.28
CA SER A 105 13.93 13.79 9.24
C SER A 105 14.75 13.31 10.46
N SER A 106 14.18 12.72 11.51
CA SER A 106 14.99 12.17 12.61
C SER A 106 14.21 11.18 13.48
N SER A 107 14.42 9.90 13.20
CA SER A 107 14.75 8.86 14.22
C SER A 107 13.79 7.70 14.50
N GLU A 108 12.53 7.64 14.08
CA GLU A 108 11.71 6.43 14.36
C GLU A 108 10.76 6.06 13.21
N SER A 109 11.30 5.76 12.01
CA SER A 109 10.52 5.03 11.01
C SER A 109 10.48 3.56 11.42
N THR A 110 9.27 3.03 11.64
CA THR A 110 9.09 1.60 11.89
C THR A 110 9.26 0.87 10.55
N PRO A 111 10.28 0.01 10.39
CA PRO A 111 10.57 -0.61 9.11
C PRO A 111 9.47 -1.60 8.71
N TYR A 112 9.35 -1.85 7.41
CA TYR A 112 8.53 -2.94 6.92
C TYR A 112 9.10 -4.29 7.38
N HIS A 113 8.23 -5.19 7.88
CA HIS A 113 8.63 -6.53 8.32
C HIS A 113 7.68 -7.60 7.77
N PHE A 114 8.13 -8.32 6.74
CA PHE A 114 7.30 -9.32 6.05
C PHE A 114 6.79 -10.43 6.99
N ASP A 115 7.66 -11.01 7.82
CA ASP A 115 7.24 -12.12 8.70
C ASP A 115 6.22 -11.70 9.76
N ALA A 116 6.28 -10.45 10.24
CA ALA A 116 5.30 -9.89 11.17
C ALA A 116 3.93 -9.78 10.49
N ASN A 117 3.91 -9.19 9.29
CA ASN A 117 2.72 -9.05 8.46
C ASN A 117 2.11 -10.41 8.10
N ARG A 118 2.95 -11.36 7.67
CA ARG A 118 2.54 -12.73 7.34
C ARG A 118 1.97 -13.46 8.54
N THR A 119 2.61 -13.34 9.71
CA THR A 119 2.13 -13.97 10.95
C THR A 119 0.79 -13.39 11.38
N LEU A 120 0.62 -12.08 11.28
CA LEU A 120 -0.66 -11.42 11.58
C LEU A 120 -1.79 -11.95 10.68
N VAL A 121 -1.57 -12.01 9.37
CA VAL A 121 -2.59 -12.53 8.42
C VAL A 121 -2.88 -14.01 8.67
N LYS A 122 -1.86 -14.81 9.01
CA LYS A 122 -2.05 -16.22 9.42
C LYS A 122 -2.88 -16.35 10.70
N LEU A 123 -2.64 -15.51 11.70
CA LEU A 123 -3.41 -15.52 12.94
C LEU A 123 -4.88 -15.15 12.67
N TYR A 124 -5.15 -14.21 11.76
CA TYR A 124 -6.52 -13.95 11.30
C TYR A 124 -7.15 -15.11 10.55
N GLN A 125 -6.36 -15.89 9.81
CA GLN A 125 -6.84 -17.11 9.16
C GLN A 125 -7.25 -18.18 10.19
N PHE A 126 -6.49 -18.35 11.26
CA PHE A 126 -6.80 -19.29 12.35
C PHE A 126 -7.88 -18.79 13.31
N PHE A 127 -7.92 -17.47 13.54
CA PHE A 127 -8.83 -16.81 14.48
C PHE A 127 -9.60 -15.67 13.79
N PRO A 128 -10.61 -15.98 12.94
CA PRO A 128 -11.32 -14.96 12.15
C PRO A 128 -12.04 -13.89 12.98
N HIS A 129 -12.37 -14.20 14.23
CA HIS A 129 -13.00 -13.25 15.16
C HIS A 129 -12.09 -12.08 15.54
N LEU A 130 -10.77 -12.22 15.40
CA LEU A 130 -9.79 -11.17 15.68
C LEU A 130 -9.62 -10.19 14.50
N ALA A 131 -9.96 -10.59 13.28
CA ALA A 131 -9.70 -9.79 12.07
C ALA A 131 -10.62 -8.56 11.91
N GLY A 132 -11.68 -8.46 12.72
CA GLY A 132 -12.69 -7.40 12.62
C GLY A 132 -13.26 -7.27 11.20
N ASP A 133 -13.36 -6.03 10.72
CA ASP A 133 -13.84 -5.72 9.36
C ASP A 133 -12.77 -5.85 8.26
N GLY A 134 -11.54 -6.26 8.62
CA GLY A 134 -10.42 -6.37 7.68
C GLY A 134 -9.63 -5.07 7.46
N GLY A 135 -9.85 -4.03 8.28
CA GLY A 135 -9.14 -2.76 8.18
C GLY A 135 -7.61 -2.91 8.36
N VAL A 136 -7.15 -3.75 9.29
CA VAL A 136 -5.70 -3.98 9.45
C VAL A 136 -5.12 -4.78 8.29
N VAL A 137 -5.92 -5.69 7.69
CA VAL A 137 -5.48 -6.46 6.52
C VAL A 137 -5.22 -5.54 5.33
N SER A 138 -6.05 -4.52 5.12
CA SER A 138 -5.81 -3.55 4.04
C SER A 138 -4.55 -2.71 4.27
N LEU A 139 -4.22 -2.36 5.52
CA LEU A 139 -2.95 -1.72 5.87
C LEU A 139 -1.75 -2.63 5.55
N VAL A 140 -1.83 -3.91 5.89
CA VAL A 140 -0.78 -4.90 5.57
C VAL A 140 -0.60 -5.03 4.05
N LEU A 141 -1.69 -5.13 3.30
CA LEU A 141 -1.66 -5.22 1.84
C LEU A 141 -1.10 -3.93 1.20
N PHE A 142 -1.45 -2.77 1.73
CA PHE A 142 -0.88 -1.50 1.29
C PHE A 142 0.63 -1.43 1.53
N LEU A 143 1.11 -1.82 2.71
CA LEU A 143 2.55 -1.88 2.98
C LEU A 143 3.28 -2.81 2.01
N ALA A 144 2.70 -3.99 1.74
CA ALA A 144 3.27 -4.93 0.78
C ALA A 144 3.26 -4.40 -0.67
N LEU A 145 2.23 -3.63 -1.05
CA LEU A 145 2.17 -2.95 -2.36
C LEU A 145 3.33 -1.96 -2.54
N LEU A 146 3.74 -1.27 -1.47
CA LEU A 146 4.87 -0.35 -1.50
C LEU A 146 6.22 -1.05 -1.65
N GLU A 147 6.32 -2.35 -1.34
CA GLU A 147 7.54 -3.14 -1.55
C GLU A 147 7.67 -3.70 -2.97
N PHE A 148 6.81 -3.30 -3.92
CA PHE A 148 6.96 -3.64 -5.34
C PHE A 148 8.41 -3.37 -5.79
N PRO A 149 9.08 -4.28 -6.52
CA PRO A 149 8.57 -5.49 -7.18
C PRO A 149 8.66 -6.79 -6.35
N SER A 150 8.69 -6.70 -5.02
CA SER A 150 8.64 -7.90 -4.15
C SER A 150 7.36 -8.71 -4.37
N MET A 151 7.47 -10.03 -4.20
CA MET A 151 6.35 -10.98 -4.28
C MET A 151 5.50 -11.02 -2.99
N ASP A 152 5.82 -10.18 -2.00
CA ASP A 152 5.17 -10.17 -0.69
C ASP A 152 3.66 -9.92 -0.78
N TYR A 153 3.24 -9.05 -1.70
CA TYR A 153 1.82 -8.77 -1.93
C TYR A 153 1.07 -10.05 -2.34
N VAL A 154 1.59 -10.78 -3.32
CA VAL A 154 1.01 -12.05 -3.80
C VAL A 154 1.01 -13.10 -2.69
N ALA A 155 2.10 -13.20 -1.92
CA ALA A 155 2.21 -14.15 -0.82
C ALA A 155 1.19 -13.86 0.30
N LEU A 156 0.98 -12.59 0.65
CA LEU A 156 0.03 -12.19 1.69
C LEU A 156 -1.41 -12.34 1.21
N THR A 157 -1.73 -11.95 -0.02
CA THR A 157 -3.08 -12.11 -0.57
C THR A 157 -3.52 -13.57 -0.56
N CYS A 158 -2.64 -14.53 -0.86
CA CYS A 158 -2.94 -15.98 -0.77
C CYS A 158 -3.41 -16.44 0.63
N LEU A 159 -3.03 -15.72 1.70
CA LEU A 159 -3.44 -16.02 3.08
C LEU A 159 -4.71 -15.28 3.51
N VAL A 160 -5.05 -14.18 2.84
CA VAL A 160 -6.26 -13.39 3.13
C VAL A 160 -7.50 -14.15 2.66
N GLY A 161 -8.49 -14.28 3.55
CA GLY A 161 -9.76 -14.91 3.24
C GLY A 161 -10.57 -14.12 2.19
N GLU A 162 -11.27 -14.85 1.32
CA GLU A 162 -12.03 -14.30 0.19
C GLU A 162 -13.04 -13.21 0.59
N LYS A 163 -13.67 -13.35 1.76
CA LYS A 163 -14.64 -12.38 2.28
C LYS A 163 -14.03 -11.00 2.55
N VAL A 164 -12.75 -10.95 2.97
CA VAL A 164 -12.03 -9.71 3.24
C VAL A 164 -11.43 -9.16 1.94
N ARG A 165 -10.91 -10.06 1.09
CA ARG A 165 -10.33 -9.71 -0.21
C ARG A 165 -11.34 -9.02 -1.14
N GLY A 166 -12.59 -9.51 -1.18
CA GLY A 166 -13.65 -8.96 -2.03
C GLY A 166 -14.32 -7.68 -1.50
N ARG A 167 -13.78 -7.06 -0.44
CA ARG A 167 -14.29 -5.81 0.14
C ARG A 167 -13.30 -4.69 -0.05
N GLU A 168 -13.81 -3.46 -0.10
CA GLU A 168 -12.97 -2.29 -0.05
C GLU A 168 -12.28 -2.14 1.32
N PRO A 169 -11.03 -1.67 1.38
CA PRO A 169 -10.19 -1.17 0.28
C PRO A 169 -9.35 -2.27 -0.39
N CYS A 170 -9.48 -3.53 0.03
CA CYS A 170 -8.68 -4.64 -0.47
C CYS A 170 -8.89 -4.88 -1.96
N LEU A 171 -10.11 -4.68 -2.46
CA LEU A 171 -10.45 -4.79 -3.88
C LEU A 171 -9.68 -3.76 -4.73
N THR A 172 -9.71 -2.49 -4.34
CA THR A 172 -8.94 -1.44 -5.03
C THR A 172 -7.43 -1.70 -4.94
N LEU A 173 -6.93 -2.18 -3.80
CA LEU A 173 -5.51 -2.56 -3.64
C LEU A 173 -5.12 -3.72 -4.56
N ALA A 174 -5.99 -4.73 -4.72
CA ALA A 174 -5.76 -5.85 -5.64
C ALA A 174 -5.67 -5.35 -7.08
N ARG A 175 -6.56 -4.44 -7.48
CA ARG A 175 -6.49 -3.82 -8.80
C ARG A 175 -5.21 -3.01 -9.00
N CYS A 176 -4.75 -2.29 -7.97
CA CYS A 176 -3.48 -1.58 -8.01
C CYS A 176 -2.30 -2.54 -8.24
N ALA A 177 -2.27 -3.68 -7.53
CA ALA A 177 -1.22 -4.68 -7.70
C ALA A 177 -1.21 -5.28 -9.12
N GLU A 178 -2.38 -5.65 -9.66
CA GLU A 178 -2.51 -6.15 -11.04
C GLU A 178 -1.94 -5.15 -12.07
N LEU A 179 -2.20 -3.85 -11.88
CA LEU A 179 -1.70 -2.80 -12.77
C LEU A 179 -0.18 -2.62 -12.65
N LEU A 180 0.40 -2.77 -11.45
CA LEU A 180 1.85 -2.76 -11.26
C LEU A 180 2.52 -3.99 -11.90
N GLU A 181 1.98 -5.18 -11.68
CA GLU A 181 2.50 -6.44 -12.23
C GLU A 181 2.43 -6.48 -13.77
N SER A 182 1.34 -5.95 -14.34
CA SER A 182 1.18 -5.81 -15.80
C SER A 182 1.92 -4.59 -16.39
N CYS A 183 2.68 -3.85 -15.57
CA CYS A 183 3.41 -2.64 -15.95
C CYS A 183 2.53 -1.54 -16.59
N GLN A 184 1.22 -1.53 -16.27
CA GLN A 184 0.25 -0.53 -16.70
C GLN A 184 0.28 0.70 -15.79
N PHE A 185 1.46 1.33 -15.68
CA PHE A 185 1.72 2.40 -14.72
C PHE A 185 0.83 3.64 -14.91
N SER A 186 0.46 3.97 -16.15
CA SER A 186 -0.44 5.11 -16.41
C SER A 186 -1.86 4.91 -15.86
N GLU A 187 -2.33 3.66 -15.80
CA GLU A 187 -3.65 3.31 -15.24
C GLU A 187 -3.58 3.07 -13.72
N PHE A 188 -2.39 2.71 -13.21
CA PHE A 188 -2.14 2.51 -11.79
C PHE A 188 -2.45 3.77 -10.97
N TRP A 189 -1.92 4.94 -11.35
CA TRP A 189 -2.04 6.14 -10.52
C TRP A 189 -3.49 6.65 -10.31
N PRO A 190 -4.35 6.70 -11.35
CA PRO A 190 -5.77 6.99 -11.17
C PRO A 190 -6.45 5.99 -10.22
N THR A 191 -6.13 4.70 -10.34
CA THR A 191 -6.67 3.64 -9.47
C THR A 191 -6.17 3.80 -8.03
N PHE A 192 -4.88 4.07 -7.85
CA PHE A 192 -4.28 4.34 -6.54
C PHE A 192 -4.95 5.55 -5.84
N ARG A 193 -5.28 6.60 -6.59
CA ARG A 193 -6.04 7.76 -6.07
C ARG A 193 -7.47 7.43 -5.64
N GLN A 194 -8.08 6.35 -6.13
CA GLN A 194 -9.41 5.92 -5.68
C GLN A 194 -9.40 5.53 -4.19
N LEU A 195 -8.24 5.08 -3.66
CA LEU A 195 -8.05 4.82 -2.22
C LEU A 195 -8.34 6.04 -1.35
N LEU A 196 -8.18 7.25 -1.88
CA LEU A 196 -8.50 8.50 -1.17
C LEU A 196 -10.01 8.79 -1.16
N LEU A 197 -10.71 8.38 -2.22
CA LEU A 197 -12.12 8.69 -2.45
C LEU A 197 -13.07 7.71 -1.77
N LEU A 198 -12.55 6.58 -1.30
CA LEU A 198 -13.29 5.58 -0.54
C LEU A 198 -13.93 6.21 0.71
N SER A 199 -15.22 6.59 0.60
CA SER A 199 -16.01 7.11 1.71
C SER A 199 -16.48 5.98 2.61
N THR A 200 -16.59 6.27 3.91
CA THR A 200 -17.18 5.38 4.90
C THR A 200 -18.69 5.31 4.70
N ASP A 201 -19.11 4.64 3.63
CA ASP A 201 -20.53 4.45 3.31
C ASP A 201 -21.08 3.29 4.14
N LYS A 202 -21.16 3.50 5.46
CA LYS A 202 -22.15 2.90 6.37
C LYS A 202 -22.04 3.56 7.74
N ALA A 203 -23.16 4.09 8.20
CA ALA A 203 -23.34 4.60 9.55
C ALA A 203 -22.79 3.62 10.60
N GLY A 204 -21.80 4.06 11.37
CA GLY A 204 -21.38 3.37 12.59
C GLY A 204 -19.91 2.95 12.67
N SER A 205 -19.00 3.84 12.28
CA SER A 205 -17.64 4.04 12.83
C SER A 205 -16.62 4.16 11.70
N PRO A 206 -15.91 5.29 11.55
CA PRO A 206 -14.65 5.28 10.82
C PRO A 206 -13.75 4.27 11.54
N SER A 207 -13.48 3.10 10.94
CA SER A 207 -12.41 2.26 11.46
C SER A 207 -11.14 3.08 11.29
N SER A 208 -10.44 3.34 12.39
CA SER A 208 -9.24 4.18 12.44
C SER A 208 -8.22 3.86 11.34
N GLU A 209 -8.23 2.61 10.87
CA GLU A 209 -7.40 2.05 9.82
C GLU A 209 -7.65 2.69 8.45
N TYR A 210 -8.90 3.05 8.10
CA TYR A 210 -9.18 3.71 6.82
C TYR A 210 -8.60 5.12 6.76
N ASP A 211 -8.66 5.85 7.87
CA ASP A 211 -8.09 7.20 7.96
C ASP A 211 -6.56 7.14 7.89
N ILE A 212 -5.96 6.17 8.59
CA ILE A 212 -4.51 5.88 8.50
C ILE A 212 -4.13 5.56 7.05
N LEU A 213 -4.91 4.72 6.36
CA LEU A 213 -4.65 4.37 4.96
C LEU A 213 -4.72 5.60 4.05
N LYS A 214 -5.77 6.44 4.19
CA LYS A 214 -5.92 7.67 3.38
C LYS A 214 -4.76 8.65 3.60
N GLN A 215 -4.34 8.82 4.85
CA GLN A 215 -3.21 9.65 5.19
C GLN A 215 -1.91 9.10 4.57
N ALA A 216 -1.72 7.78 4.61
CA ALA A 216 -0.54 7.13 4.05
C ALA A 216 -0.50 7.16 2.52
N VAL A 217 -1.63 6.94 1.85
CA VAL A 217 -1.76 7.06 0.38
C VAL A 217 -1.46 8.49 -0.08
N SER A 218 -1.87 9.50 0.70
CA SER A 218 -1.57 10.91 0.44
C SER A 218 -0.11 11.30 0.75
N SER A 219 0.65 10.43 1.41
CA SER A 219 2.01 10.76 1.84
C SER A 219 2.97 10.86 0.64
N PRO A 220 3.79 11.92 0.55
CA PRO A 220 4.85 12.02 -0.44
C PRO A 220 5.83 10.83 -0.38
N ALA A 221 6.10 10.29 0.81
CA ALA A 221 7.03 9.17 0.97
C ALA A 221 6.52 7.89 0.31
N ALA A 222 5.21 7.62 0.40
CA ALA A 222 4.57 6.48 -0.26
C ALA A 222 4.69 6.57 -1.78
N VAL A 223 4.35 7.74 -2.32
CA VAL A 223 4.42 8.03 -3.77
C VAL A 223 5.86 7.95 -4.26
N LEU A 224 6.82 8.49 -3.51
CA LEU A 224 8.24 8.40 -3.85
C LEU A 224 8.73 6.95 -3.86
N LYS A 225 8.34 6.13 -2.88
CA LYS A 225 8.72 4.71 -2.86
C LYS A 225 8.22 3.97 -4.10
N LEU A 226 6.94 4.14 -4.45
CA LEU A 226 6.36 3.58 -5.67
C LEU A 226 7.06 4.08 -6.94
N ARG A 227 7.33 5.39 -7.04
CA ARG A 227 8.07 5.97 -8.18
C ARG A 227 9.48 5.38 -8.31
N LYS A 228 10.19 5.17 -7.20
CA LYS A 228 11.53 4.54 -7.20
C LYS A 228 11.48 3.11 -7.74
N SER A 229 10.48 2.34 -7.32
CA SER A 229 10.26 0.97 -7.79
C SER A 229 9.89 0.91 -9.27
N ILE A 230 8.96 1.76 -9.71
CA ILE A 230 8.58 1.86 -11.14
C ILE A 230 9.77 2.29 -11.99
N ALA A 231 10.56 3.28 -11.55
CA ALA A 231 11.77 3.71 -12.24
C ALA A 231 12.82 2.59 -12.35
N SER A 232 12.95 1.74 -11.32
CA SER A 232 13.81 0.55 -11.37
C SER A 232 13.39 -0.40 -12.50
N ILE A 233 12.10 -0.73 -12.58
CA ILE A 233 11.56 -1.61 -13.63
C ILE A 233 11.74 -1.01 -15.02
N LEU A 234 11.53 0.30 -15.18
CA LEU A 234 11.78 0.99 -16.44
C LEU A 234 13.27 0.93 -16.83
N ALA A 235 14.18 1.13 -15.88
CA ALA A 235 15.62 1.09 -16.13
C ALA A 235 16.13 -0.31 -16.48
N LEU A 236 15.48 -1.37 -15.99
CA LEU A 236 15.75 -2.75 -16.43
C LEU A 236 15.29 -2.99 -17.87
N SER A 237 14.21 -2.34 -18.30
CA SER A 237 13.56 -2.60 -19.59
C SER A 237 14.06 -1.71 -20.72
N TYR A 238 14.44 -0.46 -20.42
CA TYR A 238 14.80 0.55 -21.41
C TYR A 238 16.21 1.06 -21.18
N ARG A 239 17.02 1.11 -22.25
CA ARG A 239 18.20 1.98 -22.32
C ARG A 239 17.80 3.42 -22.63
N THR A 240 16.87 3.58 -23.57
CA THR A 240 16.30 4.86 -23.98
C THR A 240 14.79 4.69 -24.09
N ALA A 241 14.01 5.52 -23.39
CA ALA A 241 12.55 5.50 -23.43
C ALA A 241 11.99 6.85 -23.91
N PRO A 242 10.84 6.85 -24.62
CA PRO A 242 10.13 8.09 -24.93
C PRO A 242 9.72 8.83 -23.65
N LEU A 243 9.92 10.14 -23.63
CA LEU A 243 9.61 11.00 -22.49
C LEU A 243 8.16 10.85 -22.03
N LYS A 244 7.20 10.76 -22.96
CA LYS A 244 5.78 10.58 -22.67
C LYS A 244 5.50 9.32 -21.84
N ILE A 245 6.23 8.23 -22.09
CA ILE A 245 6.05 6.98 -21.37
C ILE A 245 6.58 7.12 -19.95
N VAL A 246 7.76 7.73 -19.77
CA VAL A 246 8.36 7.93 -18.44
C VAL A 246 7.53 8.89 -17.58
N LEU A 247 7.06 9.99 -18.17
CA LEU A 247 6.18 10.94 -17.48
C LEU A 247 4.86 10.29 -17.05
N GLY A 248 4.21 9.53 -17.95
CA GLY A 248 2.99 8.79 -17.64
C GLY A 248 3.20 7.68 -16.59
N ALA A 249 4.35 7.02 -16.62
CA ALA A 249 4.66 5.95 -15.67
C ALA A 249 5.00 6.48 -14.27
N LEU A 250 5.61 7.66 -14.15
CA LEU A 250 5.97 8.27 -12.87
C LEU A 250 4.92 9.25 -12.33
N ASP A 251 3.79 9.43 -13.03
CA ASP A 251 2.74 10.40 -12.69
C ASP A 251 3.31 11.82 -12.57
N LEU A 252 3.98 12.26 -13.63
CA LEU A 252 4.58 13.59 -13.75
C LEU A 252 4.03 14.29 -14.99
N ASP A 253 3.67 15.57 -14.85
CA ASP A 253 3.09 16.34 -15.95
C ASP A 253 4.16 16.85 -16.93
N ASN A 254 5.31 17.30 -16.40
CA ASN A 254 6.28 18.11 -17.13
C ASN A 254 7.71 17.56 -17.00
N VAL A 255 8.56 17.89 -17.99
CA VAL A 255 10.00 17.56 -17.98
C VAL A 255 10.73 18.17 -16.79
N ASP A 256 10.35 19.40 -16.41
CA ASP A 256 10.97 20.08 -15.27
C ASP A 256 10.67 19.37 -13.95
N ALA A 257 9.49 18.77 -13.81
CA ALA A 257 9.14 17.96 -12.64
C ALA A 257 10.04 16.72 -12.55
N LEU A 258 10.34 16.08 -13.70
CA LEU A 258 11.28 14.96 -13.76
C LEU A 258 12.71 15.40 -13.40
N LYS A 259 13.18 16.53 -13.93
CA LYS A 259 14.51 17.07 -13.59
C LYS A 259 14.63 17.43 -12.11
N ASN A 260 13.60 18.05 -11.55
CA ASN A 260 13.55 18.38 -10.12
C ASN A 260 13.58 17.11 -9.26
N LEU A 261 12.85 16.06 -9.66
CA LEU A 261 12.86 14.77 -8.96
C LEU A 261 14.25 14.11 -9.01
N VAL A 262 14.93 14.15 -10.16
CA VAL A 262 16.30 13.64 -10.31
C VAL A 262 17.29 14.45 -9.46
N GLN A 263 17.08 15.77 -9.32
CA GLN A 263 17.95 16.61 -8.51
C GLN A 263 17.74 16.40 -7.01
N SER A 264 16.49 16.27 -6.57
CA SER A 264 16.12 16.15 -5.15
C SER A 264 16.46 14.79 -4.55
N GLU A 265 16.44 13.73 -5.34
CA GLU A 265 16.57 12.35 -4.87
C GLU A 265 17.76 11.64 -5.53
N ASP A 266 18.78 11.32 -4.73
CA ASP A 266 20.01 10.69 -5.24
C ASP A 266 19.78 9.33 -5.90
N TYR A 267 18.73 8.62 -5.50
CA TYR A 267 18.33 7.36 -6.13
C TYR A 267 18.10 7.52 -7.64
N PHE A 268 17.41 8.58 -8.07
CA PHE A 268 17.10 8.78 -9.48
C PHE A 268 18.34 9.18 -10.29
N LYS A 269 19.35 9.81 -9.69
CA LYS A 269 20.65 10.08 -10.33
C LYS A 269 21.40 8.80 -10.68
N GLY A 270 21.24 7.76 -9.85
CA GLY A 270 21.83 6.44 -10.11
C GLY A 270 21.10 5.64 -11.21
N VAL A 271 19.87 6.03 -11.56
CA VAL A 271 19.00 5.30 -12.49
C VAL A 271 18.89 6.01 -13.84
N ILE A 272 18.80 7.34 -13.85
CA ILE A 272 18.62 8.18 -15.04
C ILE A 272 19.93 8.93 -15.33
N GLU A 273 20.50 8.68 -16.51
CA GLU A 273 21.77 9.28 -16.95
C GLU A 273 21.55 10.69 -17.53
N SER A 274 20.57 10.83 -18.43
CA SER A 274 20.21 12.12 -19.03
C SER A 274 18.74 12.18 -19.40
N VAL A 275 18.21 13.41 -19.44
CA VAL A 275 16.84 13.70 -19.86
C VAL A 275 16.89 14.67 -21.03
N ASP A 276 16.57 14.18 -22.22
CA ASP A 276 16.48 14.96 -23.44
C ASP A 276 15.06 15.53 -23.63
N SER A 277 14.86 16.34 -24.66
CA SER A 277 13.56 16.92 -24.98
C SER A 277 12.50 15.89 -25.40
N SER A 278 12.92 14.74 -25.93
CA SER A 278 12.01 13.71 -26.47
C SER A 278 12.18 12.33 -25.81
N SER A 279 13.33 12.07 -25.20
CA SER A 279 13.70 10.77 -24.64
C SER A 279 14.38 10.89 -23.30
N VAL A 280 14.30 9.83 -22.51
CA VAL A 280 15.01 9.65 -21.25
C VAL A 280 16.00 8.51 -21.42
N LEU A 281 17.25 8.75 -21.00
CA LEU A 281 18.35 7.79 -21.08
C LEU A 281 18.59 7.20 -19.68
N PHE A 282 18.46 5.88 -19.55
CA PHE A 282 18.68 5.14 -18.31
C PHE A 282 20.09 4.58 -18.26
N VAL A 283 20.69 4.51 -17.08
CA VAL A 283 22.06 3.99 -16.89
C VAL A 283 22.20 2.59 -17.48
N ALA A 284 23.27 2.37 -18.24
CA ALA A 284 23.52 1.09 -18.91
C ALA A 284 23.73 -0.04 -17.87
N SER A 285 22.99 -1.14 -18.04
CA SER A 285 23.06 -2.36 -17.25
C SER A 285 23.10 -3.58 -18.16
N GLY A 286 23.48 -4.75 -17.61
CA GLY A 286 23.48 -6.01 -18.37
C GLY A 286 22.09 -6.49 -18.80
N ASP A 287 21.04 -5.88 -18.25
CA ASP A 287 19.64 -6.18 -18.57
C ASP A 287 19.07 -5.26 -19.64
N ASN A 288 19.47 -3.98 -19.65
CA ASN A 288 18.98 -3.00 -20.63
C ASN A 288 19.92 -2.80 -21.84
N THR A 289 21.07 -3.46 -21.86
CA THR A 289 21.99 -3.47 -23.01
C THR A 289 22.04 -4.83 -23.69
N LYS A 290 22.36 -4.81 -24.99
CA LYS A 290 22.49 -6.04 -25.78
C LYS A 290 23.56 -6.95 -25.17
N ARG A 291 23.15 -8.08 -24.61
CA ARG A 291 24.07 -9.10 -24.09
C ARG A 291 24.97 -9.60 -25.22
N SER A 292 26.28 -9.48 -25.05
CA SER A 292 27.24 -10.13 -25.94
C SER A 292 27.17 -11.64 -25.70
N ARG A 293 26.61 -12.39 -26.66
CA ARG A 293 26.79 -13.84 -26.69
C ARG A 293 28.23 -14.09 -27.10
N VAL A 294 29.11 -14.25 -26.12
CA VAL A 294 30.44 -14.81 -26.37
C VAL A 294 30.19 -16.27 -26.71
N PHE A 295 30.28 -16.63 -27.99
CA PHE A 295 30.36 -18.02 -28.41
C PHE A 295 31.66 -18.59 -27.86
N LYS A 296 31.58 -19.17 -26.66
CA LYS A 296 32.61 -20.08 -26.16
C LYS A 296 32.23 -21.45 -26.68
N GLU A 297 33.11 -22.10 -27.42
CA GLU A 297 32.95 -23.52 -27.75
C GLU A 297 32.65 -24.28 -26.46
N GLY A 298 31.55 -25.04 -26.44
CA GLY A 298 31.02 -25.69 -25.24
C GLY A 298 31.87 -26.85 -24.71
N VAL A 299 33.06 -27.03 -25.27
CA VAL A 299 33.97 -28.12 -24.93
C VAL A 299 35.37 -27.53 -24.85
N HIS A 300 35.90 -27.43 -23.63
CA HIS A 300 37.30 -27.13 -23.44
C HIS A 300 38.15 -28.32 -23.86
N PHE A 301 39.30 -28.07 -24.47
CA PHE A 301 40.24 -29.13 -24.85
C PHE A 301 40.56 -30.05 -23.67
N ASP A 302 40.67 -29.53 -22.44
CA ASP A 302 40.90 -30.33 -21.24
C ASP A 302 39.77 -31.33 -20.96
N ALA A 303 38.52 -30.96 -21.23
CA ALA A 303 37.37 -31.85 -21.09
C ALA A 303 37.41 -32.97 -22.14
N ILE A 304 37.85 -32.64 -23.36
CA ILE A 304 38.04 -33.63 -24.44
C ILE A 304 39.24 -34.54 -24.13
N ALA A 305 40.36 -33.98 -23.69
CA ALA A 305 41.60 -34.70 -23.38
C ALA A 305 41.41 -35.69 -22.22
N SER A 306 40.61 -35.32 -21.21
CA SER A 306 40.21 -36.21 -20.12
C SER A 306 39.38 -37.40 -20.61
N LEU A 307 38.41 -37.17 -21.51
CA LEU A 307 37.62 -38.24 -22.12
C LEU A 307 38.46 -39.18 -23.00
N ILE A 308 39.41 -38.63 -23.77
CA ILE A 308 40.32 -39.44 -24.60
C ILE A 308 41.26 -40.26 -23.73
N SER A 309 41.80 -39.68 -22.66
CA SER A 309 42.74 -40.37 -21.76
C SER A 309 42.06 -41.51 -20.99
N SER A 310 40.82 -41.30 -20.55
CA SER A 310 40.03 -42.34 -19.90
C SER A 310 39.60 -43.45 -20.86
N SER A 311 39.34 -43.15 -22.13
CA SER A 311 39.07 -44.18 -23.15
C SER A 311 40.32 -44.98 -23.56
N ALA A 312 41.51 -44.39 -23.50
CA ALA A 312 42.77 -45.06 -23.86
C ALA A 312 43.21 -46.09 -22.80
N ALA A 313 42.88 -45.86 -21.53
CA ALA A 313 43.22 -46.77 -20.43
C ALA A 313 42.41 -48.09 -20.43
N VAL A 314 41.27 -48.14 -21.14
CA VAL A 314 40.39 -49.33 -21.19
C VAL A 314 40.85 -50.36 -22.23
N HIS A 315 41.79 -50.01 -23.12
CA HIS A 315 42.31 -50.92 -24.16
C HIS A 315 43.68 -51.53 -23.84
N VAL A 316 44.17 -51.39 -22.61
CA VAL A 316 45.42 -52.00 -22.12
C VAL A 316 45.12 -52.87 -20.89
N GLU A 317 44.31 -53.91 -21.08
CA GLU A 317 44.23 -55.10 -20.22
C GLU A 317 44.31 -56.35 -21.07
#